data_AF-A0A1B1DXU7-F1
#
_entry.id   AF-A0A1B1DXU7-F1
#
_cell.length_a   1.000
_cell.length_b   1.000
_cell.length_c   1.000
_cell.angle_alpha   90.00
_cell.angle_beta   90.00
_cell.angle_gamma   90.00
#
_symmetry.space_group_name_H-M   'P 1'
#
loop_
_entity.id
_entity.type
_entity.pdbx_description
1 polymer ?
#
loop_
_entity_poly.entity_id
_entity_poly.type
_entity_poly.pdbx_seq_one_letter_code
_entity_poly.pdbx_strand_id
1 'polypeptide(L)'
;MSSNSGQFDKLKKEWLVENGYEKSSRKNAGETALLMKMRGWIDGMLKEMMKEDTDETYEGECEKMNTGTEKMKKGEKEVCALILKNLLNIKTMSGAQCGIGSADERMKEYVQCAILKMWSALYLTEHCHSWSAVESAFNAVKNLGILLGGGSECKECGYNSVMEHMEVGKMNILGVIRGAIEEEPKVMGLIKSTGEKKDCKGQEDPLTKLGLQTNGGATTTTSTSGQQQHQTHQGQNVTPQPKKMTTQQFNFISKLITNWVKTHGMKDVDKMGVINNNYGRRIT
;
A
#
# COMPACT_ATOMS: atom_id res chain seq x y z
N MET A 1 -21.07 -15.12 -19.48
CA MET A 1 -19.62 -14.93 -19.33
C MET A 1 -19.40 -14.23 -18.01
N SER A 2 -18.96 -14.95 -16.97
CA SER A 2 -18.58 -14.30 -15.71
C SER A 2 -17.26 -13.58 -15.96
N SER A 3 -17.31 -12.26 -16.13
CA SER A 3 -16.10 -11.44 -16.08
C SER A 3 -15.40 -11.77 -14.76
N ASN A 4 -14.12 -12.17 -14.82
CA ASN A 4 -13.30 -12.28 -13.62
C ASN A 4 -13.28 -10.91 -12.95
N SER A 5 -14.15 -10.69 -11.98
CA SER A 5 -14.24 -9.44 -11.25
C SER A 5 -12.92 -9.24 -10.51
N GLY A 6 -12.32 -8.06 -10.64
CA GLY A 6 -11.12 -7.70 -9.88
C GLY A 6 -11.35 -7.83 -8.38
N GLN A 7 -10.26 -7.87 -7.62
CA GLN A 7 -10.34 -7.92 -6.16
C GLN A 7 -11.09 -6.71 -5.61
N PHE A 8 -10.87 -5.52 -6.18
CA PHE A 8 -11.60 -4.32 -5.78
C PHE A 8 -13.12 -4.48 -5.96
N ASP A 9 -13.57 -5.03 -7.09
CA ASP A 9 -15.00 -5.24 -7.34
C ASP A 9 -15.62 -6.27 -6.38
N LYS A 10 -14.88 -7.34 -6.08
CA LYS A 10 -15.28 -8.32 -5.07
C LYS A 10 -15.44 -7.65 -3.71
N LEU A 11 -14.45 -6.87 -3.28
CA LEU A 11 -14.45 -6.19 -1.99
C LEU A 11 -15.52 -5.11 -1.89
N LYS A 12 -15.78 -4.38 -2.98
CA LYS A 12 -16.88 -3.42 -3.10
C LYS A 12 -18.22 -4.12 -2.91
N LYS A 13 -18.43 -5.27 -3.56
CA LYS A 13 -19.65 -6.06 -3.41
C LYS A 13 -19.83 -6.54 -1.97
N GLU A 14 -18.79 -7.09 -1.35
CA GLU A 14 -18.81 -7.52 0.05
C GLU A 14 -19.15 -6.35 0.99
N TRP A 15 -18.53 -5.19 0.78
CA TRP A 15 -18.80 -3.99 1.56
C TRP A 15 -20.26 -3.55 1.46
N LEU A 16 -20.83 -3.54 0.25
CA LEU A 16 -22.23 -3.19 0.03
C LEU A 16 -23.18 -4.18 0.71
N VAL A 17 -22.87 -5.48 0.69
CA VAL A 17 -23.66 -6.51 1.36
C VAL A 17 -23.62 -6.32 2.88
N GLU A 18 -22.42 -6.23 3.46
CA GLU A 18 -22.23 -6.07 4.92
C GLU A 18 -22.91 -4.80 5.46
N ASN A 19 -23.03 -3.75 4.65
CA ASN A 19 -23.68 -2.49 5.04
C ASN A 19 -25.17 -2.40 4.63
N GLY A 20 -25.79 -3.49 4.16
CA GLY A 20 -27.23 -3.54 3.89
C GLY A 20 -27.67 -2.86 2.58
N TYR A 21 -26.74 -2.70 1.62
CA TYR A 21 -26.95 -2.08 0.31
C TYR A 21 -27.05 -3.10 -0.84
N GLU A 22 -27.20 -4.40 -0.55
CA GLU A 22 -27.30 -5.45 -1.57
C GLU A 22 -28.51 -5.27 -2.52
N LYS A 23 -29.63 -4.77 -1.99
CA LYS A 23 -30.86 -4.58 -2.77
C LYS A 23 -30.64 -3.52 -3.86
N SER A 24 -31.05 -3.83 -5.08
CA SER A 24 -30.87 -2.96 -6.27
C SER A 24 -31.36 -1.53 -6.06
N SER A 25 -32.48 -1.33 -5.36
CA SER A 25 -33.05 -0.02 -5.06
C SER A 25 -32.18 0.86 -4.17
N ARG A 26 -31.20 0.28 -3.46
CA ARG A 26 -30.29 0.98 -2.55
C ARG A 26 -28.84 1.01 -3.04
N LYS A 27 -28.54 0.39 -4.18
CA LYS A 27 -27.17 0.28 -4.69
C LYS A 27 -26.49 1.64 -4.85
N ASN A 28 -27.17 2.61 -5.48
CA ASN A 28 -26.61 3.95 -5.71
C ASN A 28 -26.33 4.69 -4.38
N ALA A 29 -27.19 4.53 -3.38
CA ALA A 29 -26.97 5.10 -2.05
C ALA A 29 -25.77 4.45 -1.36
N GLY A 30 -25.62 3.13 -1.48
CA GLY A 30 -24.46 2.39 -0.97
C GLY A 30 -23.15 2.79 -1.64
N GLU A 31 -23.15 2.93 -2.96
CA GLU A 31 -21.97 3.41 -3.71
C GLU A 31 -21.59 4.84 -3.33
N THR A 32 -22.58 5.72 -3.13
CA THR A 32 -22.35 7.09 -2.64
C THR A 32 -21.74 7.08 -1.24
N ALA A 33 -22.26 6.25 -0.33
CA ALA A 33 -21.74 6.10 1.02
C ALA A 33 -20.30 5.57 1.03
N LEU A 34 -20.01 4.55 0.19
CA LEU A 34 -18.67 3.99 0.03
C LEU A 34 -17.70 5.06 -0.50
N LEU A 35 -18.08 5.82 -1.52
CA LEU A 35 -17.26 6.89 -2.07
C LEU A 35 -16.91 7.94 -1.01
N MET A 36 -17.87 8.32 -0.16
CA MET A 36 -17.64 9.26 0.94
C MET A 36 -16.68 8.69 1.99
N LYS A 37 -16.80 7.40 2.33
CA LYS A 37 -15.82 6.74 3.21
C LYS A 37 -14.43 6.72 2.60
N MET A 38 -14.32 6.38 1.32
CA MET A 38 -13.03 6.37 0.61
C MET A 38 -12.36 7.73 0.63
N ARG A 39 -13.10 8.82 0.39
CA ARG A 39 -12.57 10.19 0.53
C ARG A 39 -12.05 10.45 1.94
N GLY A 40 -12.79 10.06 2.98
CA GLY A 40 -12.32 10.18 4.36
C GLY A 40 -11.04 9.39 4.64
N TRP A 41 -10.90 8.19 4.06
CA TRP A 41 -9.66 7.40 4.15
C TRP A 41 -8.50 8.03 3.38
N ILE A 42 -8.76 8.62 2.21
CA ILE A 42 -7.78 9.36 1.41
C ILE A 42 -7.24 10.53 2.22
N ASP A 43 -8.12 11.42 2.68
CA ASP A 43 -7.74 12.59 3.47
C ASP A 43 -7.01 12.20 4.75
N GLY A 44 -7.48 11.15 5.43
CA GLY A 44 -6.86 10.64 6.65
C GLY A 44 -5.45 10.11 6.40
N MET A 45 -5.24 9.36 5.32
CA MET A 45 -3.93 8.82 4.96
C MET A 45 -2.95 9.93 4.57
N LEU A 46 -3.37 10.89 3.75
CA LEU A 46 -2.51 12.02 3.36
C LEU A 46 -2.10 12.85 4.59
N LYS A 47 -3.02 13.08 5.53
CA LYS A 47 -2.69 13.72 6.81
C LYS A 47 -1.68 12.94 7.63
N GLU A 48 -1.77 11.62 7.65
CA GLU A 48 -0.80 10.76 8.36
C GLU A 48 0.59 10.85 7.72
N MET A 49 0.67 10.84 6.39
CA MET A 49 1.93 10.97 5.64
C MET A 49 2.65 12.29 5.93
N MET A 50 1.92 13.35 6.30
CA MET A 50 2.47 14.67 6.61
C MET A 50 2.97 14.84 8.05
N LYS A 51 2.80 13.84 8.93
CA LYS A 51 3.31 13.95 10.30
C LYS A 51 4.83 13.81 10.30
N GLU A 52 5.51 14.81 10.84
CA GLU A 52 6.98 14.98 10.84
C GLU A 52 7.74 13.94 11.70
N ASP A 53 7.09 12.89 12.19
CA ASP A 53 7.72 11.87 13.03
C ASP A 53 8.50 10.85 12.16
N THR A 54 9.47 11.30 11.38
CA THR A 54 10.44 10.40 10.74
C THR A 54 11.41 9.91 11.80
N ASP A 55 11.10 8.74 12.36
CA ASP A 55 11.96 8.04 13.31
C ASP A 55 13.22 7.52 12.59
N GLU A 56 14.41 7.90 13.07
CA GLU A 56 15.72 7.42 12.59
C GLU A 56 15.77 5.88 12.51
N THR A 57 14.91 5.19 13.28
CA THR A 57 14.71 3.74 13.20
C THR A 57 14.34 3.29 11.79
N TYR A 58 13.42 3.98 11.09
CA TYR A 58 12.98 3.54 9.76
C TYR A 58 14.06 3.74 8.69
N GLU A 59 14.86 4.81 8.79
CA GLU A 59 15.99 5.03 7.88
C GLU A 59 17.06 3.94 7.99
N GLY A 60 17.39 3.56 9.22
CA GLY A 60 18.35 2.49 9.48
C GLY A 60 17.90 1.14 8.93
N GLU A 61 16.61 0.90 8.85
CA GLU A 61 16.03 -0.33 8.29
C GLU A 61 16.00 -0.30 6.77
N CYS A 62 15.66 0.84 6.19
CA CYS A 62 15.75 1.08 4.76
C CYS A 62 17.16 0.82 4.20
N GLU A 63 18.21 1.27 4.90
CA GLU A 63 19.59 0.98 4.51
C GLU A 63 19.91 -0.53 4.57
N LYS A 64 19.46 -1.24 5.62
CA LYS A 64 19.72 -2.68 5.76
C LYS A 64 19.03 -3.51 4.69
N MET A 65 17.87 -3.05 4.24
CA MET A 65 17.04 -3.73 3.24
C MET A 65 17.34 -3.29 1.81
N ASN A 66 18.22 -2.31 1.66
CA ASN A 66 18.74 -1.92 0.36
C ASN A 66 19.42 -3.14 -0.29
N THR A 67 18.86 -3.59 -1.39
CA THR A 67 19.42 -4.70 -2.18
C THR A 67 20.44 -4.22 -3.21
N GLY A 68 20.58 -2.89 -3.37
CA GLY A 68 21.58 -2.27 -4.23
C GLY A 68 23.00 -2.36 -3.65
N THR A 69 23.99 -2.30 -4.54
CA THR A 69 25.41 -2.24 -4.16
C THR A 69 25.82 -0.87 -3.62
N GLU A 70 25.05 0.17 -3.93
CA GLU A 70 25.31 1.54 -3.49
C GLU A 70 24.52 1.87 -2.23
N LYS A 71 25.16 2.59 -1.31
CA LYS A 71 24.54 3.10 -0.09
C LYS A 71 23.45 4.13 -0.44
N MET A 72 22.30 4.07 0.23
CA MET A 72 21.23 5.04 -0.01
C MET A 72 21.70 6.46 0.35
N LYS A 73 21.37 7.44 -0.50
CA LYS A 73 21.55 8.85 -0.20
C LYS A 73 20.58 9.29 0.90
N LYS A 74 20.85 10.44 1.53
CA LYS A 74 20.00 10.97 2.61
C LYS A 74 18.52 11.07 2.21
N GLY A 75 18.23 11.70 1.07
CA GLY A 75 16.84 11.83 0.58
C GLY A 75 16.18 10.49 0.25
N GLU A 76 16.94 9.51 -0.25
CA GLU A 76 16.42 8.16 -0.53
C GLU A 76 16.03 7.43 0.76
N LYS A 77 16.79 7.63 1.84
CA LYS A 77 16.46 7.09 3.16
C LYS A 77 15.20 7.71 3.72
N GLU A 78 15.07 9.03 3.65
CA GLU A 78 13.89 9.76 4.13
C GLU A 78 12.63 9.28 3.40
N VAL A 79 12.70 9.10 2.07
CA VAL A 79 11.58 8.57 1.27
C VAL A 79 11.28 7.12 1.60
N CYS A 80 12.30 6.27 1.68
CA CYS A 80 12.09 4.88 2.06
C CYS A 80 11.48 4.77 3.47
N ALA A 81 11.98 5.56 4.43
CA ALA A 81 11.47 5.60 5.80
C ALA A 81 10.00 6.04 5.84
N LEU A 82 9.65 7.05 5.05
CA LEU A 82 8.28 7.53 4.92
C LEU A 82 7.35 6.44 4.36
N ILE A 83 7.73 5.77 3.27
CA ILE A 83 6.94 4.68 2.69
C ILE A 83 6.82 3.52 3.69
N LEU A 84 7.93 3.13 4.32
CA LEU A 84 7.97 2.02 5.27
C LEU A 84 7.10 2.28 6.50
N LYS A 85 7.19 3.47 7.10
CA LYS A 85 6.32 3.90 8.22
C LYS A 85 4.85 3.78 7.83
N ASN A 86 4.47 4.28 6.66
CA ASN A 86 3.10 4.24 6.20
C ASN A 86 2.60 2.82 5.91
N LEU A 87 3.41 1.98 5.27
CA LEU A 87 3.08 0.56 5.07
C LEU A 87 2.90 -0.19 6.39
N LEU A 88 3.76 0.08 7.37
CA LEU A 88 3.64 -0.50 8.70
C LEU A 88 2.40 -0.01 9.42
N ASN A 89 2.06 1.28 9.31
CA ASN A 89 0.82 1.83 9.85
C ASN A 89 -0.41 1.17 9.23
N ILE A 90 -0.44 0.98 7.90
CA ILE A 90 -1.53 0.26 7.22
C ILE A 90 -1.68 -1.15 7.83
N LYS A 91 -0.56 -1.85 8.02
CA LYS A 91 -0.54 -3.21 8.55
C LYS A 91 -0.84 -3.32 10.04
N THR A 92 -0.45 -2.35 10.86
CA THR A 92 -0.75 -2.34 12.31
C THR A 92 -2.20 -1.92 12.56
N MET A 93 -2.71 -0.96 11.78
CA MET A 93 -4.11 -0.55 11.86
C MET A 93 -5.08 -1.63 11.39
N SER A 94 -4.67 -2.48 10.43
CA SER A 94 -5.54 -3.57 10.00
C SER A 94 -5.73 -4.61 11.10
N GLY A 95 -4.76 -4.80 12.01
CA GLY A 95 -4.89 -5.52 13.30
C GLY A 95 -5.31 -6.99 13.21
N ALA A 96 -5.73 -7.44 12.03
CA ALA A 96 -6.18 -8.76 11.70
C ALA A 96 -5.14 -9.43 10.80
N GLN A 97 -5.03 -10.75 10.92
CA GLN A 97 -4.37 -11.55 9.90
C GLN A 97 -5.03 -11.21 8.56
N CYS A 98 -4.27 -10.84 7.54
CA CYS A 98 -4.88 -10.26 6.35
C CYS A 98 -5.82 -11.25 5.66
N GLY A 99 -6.96 -10.73 5.20
CA GLY A 99 -8.12 -11.54 4.79
C GLY A 99 -9.15 -11.77 5.91
N ILE A 100 -8.76 -11.56 7.18
CA ILE A 100 -9.66 -11.55 8.33
C ILE A 100 -10.02 -10.08 8.63
N GLY A 101 -11.28 -9.82 8.97
CA GLY A 101 -11.81 -8.47 9.22
C GLY A 101 -13.04 -8.16 8.39
N SER A 102 -13.74 -7.09 8.76
CA SER A 102 -14.89 -6.57 8.02
C SER A 102 -14.48 -6.15 6.60
N ALA A 103 -15.43 -6.15 5.66
CA ALA A 103 -15.20 -5.57 4.34
C ALA A 103 -14.84 -4.07 4.43
N ASP A 104 -15.25 -3.36 5.49
CA ASP A 104 -14.85 -1.96 5.72
C ASP A 104 -13.35 -1.82 5.98
N GLU A 105 -12.80 -2.64 6.87
CA GLU A 105 -11.37 -2.66 7.21
C GLU A 105 -10.54 -3.08 6.00
N ARG A 106 -10.95 -4.16 5.33
CA ARG A 106 -10.26 -4.66 4.13
C ARG A 106 -10.31 -3.64 2.98
N MET A 107 -11.44 -2.95 2.80
CA MET A 107 -11.56 -1.90 1.79
C MET A 107 -10.70 -0.68 2.12
N LYS A 108 -10.65 -0.27 3.40
CA LYS A 108 -9.79 0.81 3.86
C LYS A 108 -8.32 0.49 3.60
N GLU A 109 -7.86 -0.70 3.97
CA GLU A 109 -6.49 -1.17 3.71
C GLU A 109 -6.16 -1.13 2.21
N TYR A 110 -7.07 -1.62 1.37
CA TYR A 110 -6.91 -1.60 -0.08
C TYR A 110 -6.73 -0.17 -0.63
N VAL A 111 -7.58 0.77 -0.18
CA VAL A 111 -7.51 2.18 -0.59
C VAL A 111 -6.22 2.83 -0.11
N GLN A 112 -5.80 2.59 1.14
CA GLN A 112 -4.55 3.13 1.67
C GLN A 112 -3.32 2.60 0.91
N CYS A 113 -3.33 1.32 0.52
CA CYS A 113 -2.31 0.77 -0.35
C CYS A 113 -2.27 1.46 -1.72
N ALA A 114 -3.44 1.70 -2.34
CA ALA A 114 -3.53 2.40 -3.61
C ALA A 114 -3.00 3.85 -3.52
N ILE A 115 -3.28 4.56 -2.43
CA ILE A 115 -2.74 5.90 -2.16
C ILE A 115 -1.21 5.86 -2.13
N LEU A 116 -0.63 4.93 -1.37
CA LEU A 116 0.82 4.89 -1.21
C LEU A 116 1.55 4.49 -2.50
N LYS A 117 0.95 3.58 -3.30
CA LYS A 117 1.44 3.25 -4.64
C LYS A 117 1.39 4.43 -5.59
N MET A 118 0.26 5.14 -5.62
CA MET A 118 0.10 6.34 -6.45
C MET A 118 1.13 7.40 -6.07
N TRP A 119 1.27 7.68 -4.77
CA TRP A 119 2.26 8.63 -4.28
C TRP A 119 3.69 8.22 -4.67
N SER A 120 4.03 6.93 -4.53
CA SER A 120 5.35 6.40 -4.89
C SER A 120 5.62 6.50 -6.39
N ALA A 121 4.62 6.30 -7.23
CA ALA A 121 4.75 6.48 -8.67
C ALA A 121 4.95 7.95 -9.03
N LEU A 122 4.19 8.87 -8.44
CA LEU A 122 4.40 10.31 -8.62
C LEU A 122 5.79 10.74 -8.14
N TYR A 123 6.27 10.20 -7.02
CA TYR A 123 7.63 10.41 -6.57
C TYR A 123 8.65 9.94 -7.62
N LEU A 124 8.49 8.73 -8.15
CA LEU A 124 9.41 8.18 -9.15
C LEU A 124 9.36 8.91 -10.50
N THR A 125 8.23 9.55 -10.85
CA THR A 125 8.17 10.43 -12.05
C THR A 125 9.08 11.66 -11.92
N GLU A 126 9.35 12.12 -10.70
CA GLU A 126 10.25 13.24 -10.42
C GLU A 126 11.68 12.77 -10.08
N HIS A 127 11.84 11.52 -9.62
CA HIS A 127 13.09 10.96 -9.08
C HIS A 127 13.43 9.58 -9.65
N CYS A 128 13.72 9.55 -10.95
CA CYS A 128 13.92 8.33 -11.74
C CYS A 128 15.07 7.40 -11.31
N HIS A 129 15.94 7.82 -10.40
CA HIS A 129 16.98 6.96 -9.83
C HIS A 129 16.65 6.39 -8.45
N SER A 130 15.54 6.83 -7.86
CA SER A 130 15.14 6.41 -6.51
C SER A 130 14.25 5.16 -6.50
N TRP A 131 14.24 4.39 -7.59
CA TRP A 131 13.50 3.13 -7.69
C TRP A 131 13.87 2.17 -6.56
N SER A 132 15.17 2.05 -6.26
CA SER A 132 15.70 1.19 -5.19
C SER A 132 15.14 1.56 -3.81
N ALA A 133 14.95 2.86 -3.52
CA ALA A 133 14.40 3.33 -2.26
C ALA A 133 12.94 2.91 -2.08
N VAL A 134 12.12 3.13 -3.12
CA VAL A 134 10.71 2.71 -3.15
C VAL A 134 10.62 1.19 -3.03
N GLU A 135 11.33 0.46 -3.89
CA GLU A 135 11.30 -1.00 -3.90
C GLU A 135 11.76 -1.60 -2.57
N SER A 136 12.80 -1.05 -1.95
CA SER A 136 13.28 -1.51 -0.64
C SER A 136 12.23 -1.32 0.46
N ALA A 137 11.51 -0.20 0.48
CA ALA A 137 10.44 0.04 1.46
C ALA A 137 9.28 -0.95 1.32
N PHE A 138 8.88 -1.26 0.09
CA PHE A 138 7.81 -2.24 -0.17
C PHE A 138 8.26 -3.67 0.16
N ASN A 139 9.48 -4.05 -0.24
CA ASN A 139 10.06 -5.36 0.06
C ASN A 139 10.32 -5.56 1.56
N ALA A 140 10.58 -4.49 2.30
CA ALA A 140 10.69 -4.52 3.74
C ALA A 140 9.44 -5.09 4.40
N VAL A 141 8.27 -4.54 4.05
CA VAL A 141 7.00 -4.97 4.62
C VAL A 141 6.63 -6.38 4.19
N LYS A 142 7.01 -6.80 2.98
CA LYS A 142 6.93 -8.20 2.54
C LYS A 142 7.63 -9.15 3.50
N ASN A 143 8.91 -8.86 3.76
CA ASN A 143 9.76 -9.70 4.59
C ASN A 143 9.25 -9.75 6.04
N LEU A 144 8.68 -8.64 6.51
CA LEU A 144 8.01 -8.57 7.81
C LEU A 144 6.64 -9.28 7.80
N GLY A 145 5.96 -9.35 6.66
CA GLY A 145 4.73 -10.13 6.42
C GLY A 145 4.93 -11.59 6.73
N ILE A 146 5.93 -12.18 6.09
CA ILE A 146 6.32 -13.58 6.28
C ILE A 146 6.63 -13.85 7.75
N LEU A 147 7.27 -12.89 8.42
CA LEU A 147 7.79 -13.07 9.76
C LEU A 147 6.71 -12.92 10.85
N LEU A 148 5.72 -12.05 10.65
CA LEU A 148 4.59 -11.86 11.57
C LEU A 148 3.49 -12.92 11.41
N GLY A 149 3.76 -14.01 10.68
CA GLY A 149 2.84 -15.15 10.57
C GLY A 149 1.56 -14.85 9.77
N GLY A 150 1.58 -13.84 8.89
CA GLY A 150 0.48 -13.64 7.94
C GLY A 150 0.41 -14.83 6.99
N GLY A 151 -0.74 -15.51 6.93
CA GLY A 151 -0.97 -16.56 5.94
C GLY A 151 -0.73 -16.03 4.52
N SER A 152 -0.45 -16.93 3.58
CA SER A 152 -0.21 -16.60 2.16
C SER A 152 -1.38 -15.89 1.45
N GLU A 153 -2.53 -15.76 2.11
CA GLU A 153 -3.75 -15.13 1.59
C GLU A 153 -3.73 -13.60 1.72
N CYS A 154 -2.78 -13.05 2.47
CA CYS A 154 -2.51 -11.62 2.52
C CYS A 154 -2.04 -11.12 1.14
N LYS A 155 -2.95 -10.55 0.35
CA LYS A 155 -2.53 -9.88 -0.89
C LYS A 155 -1.70 -8.67 -0.52
N GLU A 156 -0.40 -8.83 -0.72
CA GLU A 156 0.62 -7.87 -0.32
C GLU A 156 0.39 -6.51 -0.97
N CYS A 157 0.50 -5.44 -0.18
CA CYS A 157 0.64 -4.10 -0.74
C CYS A 157 2.03 -4.00 -1.38
N GLY A 158 2.19 -4.54 -2.59
CA GLY A 158 3.47 -4.58 -3.32
C GLY A 158 3.48 -3.59 -4.48
N TYR A 159 4.54 -2.80 -4.61
CA TYR A 159 4.61 -1.72 -5.62
C TYR A 159 4.48 -2.21 -7.07
N ASN A 160 5.13 -3.33 -7.40
CA ASN A 160 5.13 -3.89 -8.76
C ASN A 160 3.80 -4.49 -9.22
N SER A 161 2.78 -4.53 -8.36
CA SER A 161 1.46 -5.02 -8.75
C SER A 161 0.65 -3.90 -9.38
N VAL A 162 0.23 -4.11 -10.64
CA VAL A 162 -0.69 -3.23 -11.38
C VAL A 162 -1.87 -2.84 -10.49
N MET A 163 -2.21 -1.55 -10.49
CA MET A 163 -3.38 -1.10 -9.75
C MET A 163 -4.62 -1.51 -10.51
N GLU A 164 -5.44 -2.36 -9.89
CA GLU A 164 -6.71 -2.75 -10.49
C GLU A 164 -7.59 -1.52 -10.65
N HIS A 165 -8.43 -1.52 -11.68
CA HIS A 165 -9.38 -0.43 -11.90
C HIS A 165 -10.33 -0.30 -10.71
N MET A 166 -10.46 0.92 -10.17
CA MET A 166 -11.27 1.19 -8.98
C MET A 166 -12.45 2.09 -9.32
N GLU A 167 -13.61 1.52 -9.58
CA GLU A 167 -14.85 2.26 -9.85
C GLU A 167 -15.90 2.10 -8.76
N VAL A 168 -16.42 3.24 -8.28
CA VAL A 168 -17.60 3.29 -7.41
C VAL A 168 -18.64 4.20 -8.06
N GLY A 169 -19.75 3.61 -8.51
CA GLY A 169 -20.71 4.30 -9.37
C GLY A 169 -20.06 4.71 -10.69
N LYS A 170 -19.97 6.01 -10.95
CA LYS A 170 -19.32 6.59 -12.15
C LYS A 170 -17.94 7.20 -11.85
N MET A 171 -17.45 7.06 -10.62
CA MET A 171 -16.23 7.71 -10.17
C MET A 171 -15.05 6.74 -10.26
N ASN A 172 -13.99 7.16 -10.95
CA ASN A 172 -12.69 6.49 -10.92
C ASN A 172 -11.93 6.92 -9.65
N ILE A 173 -11.83 6.02 -8.68
CA ILE A 173 -11.21 6.29 -7.38
C ILE A 173 -9.70 6.54 -7.51
N LEU A 174 -9.01 5.90 -8.47
CA LEU A 174 -7.59 6.18 -8.70
C LEU A 174 -7.37 7.63 -9.16
N GLY A 175 -8.28 8.17 -9.97
CA GLY A 175 -8.28 9.58 -10.34
C GLY A 175 -8.52 10.51 -9.14
N VAL A 176 -9.43 10.13 -8.24
CA VAL A 176 -9.68 10.88 -6.99
C VAL A 176 -8.45 10.87 -6.08
N ILE A 177 -7.79 9.72 -5.92
CA ILE A 177 -6.55 9.58 -5.13
C ILE A 177 -5.46 10.47 -5.70
N ARG A 178 -5.23 10.39 -7.03
CA ARG A 178 -4.21 11.20 -7.70
C ARG A 178 -4.46 12.69 -7.51
N GLY A 179 -5.69 13.15 -7.76
CA GLY A 179 -6.07 14.55 -7.57
C GLY A 179 -5.84 15.02 -6.14
N ALA A 180 -6.24 14.23 -5.15
CA ALA A 180 -6.02 14.57 -3.74
C ALA A 180 -4.54 14.68 -3.36
N ILE A 181 -3.67 13.82 -3.92
CA ILE A 181 -2.22 13.91 -3.72
C ILE A 181 -1.68 15.20 -4.36
N GLU A 182 -2.03 15.46 -5.61
CA GLU A 182 -1.55 16.62 -6.38
C GLU A 182 -2.03 17.96 -5.79
N GLU A 183 -3.22 17.99 -5.21
CA GLU A 183 -3.82 19.17 -4.57
C GLU A 183 -3.25 19.47 -3.17
N GLU A 184 -2.64 18.50 -2.49
CA GLU A 184 -2.09 18.68 -1.14
C GLU A 184 -0.64 19.20 -1.19
N PRO A 185 -0.38 20.50 -0.91
CA PRO A 185 0.92 21.12 -1.19
C PRO A 185 2.06 20.53 -0.37
N LYS A 186 1.80 20.06 0.86
CA LYS A 186 2.81 19.45 1.71
C LYS A 186 3.22 18.07 1.19
N VAL A 187 2.25 17.25 0.77
CA VAL A 187 2.51 15.93 0.17
C VAL A 187 3.27 16.07 -1.15
N MET A 188 2.88 17.01 -2.01
CA MET A 188 3.64 17.34 -3.21
C MET A 188 5.00 17.98 -2.91
N GLY A 189 5.09 18.71 -1.79
CA GLY A 189 6.35 19.23 -1.26
C GLY A 189 7.35 18.12 -1.05
N LEU A 190 6.96 17.04 -0.36
CA LEU A 190 7.80 15.85 -0.15
C LEU A 190 8.24 15.18 -1.46
N ILE A 191 7.37 15.17 -2.47
CA ILE A 191 7.73 14.68 -3.80
C ILE A 191 8.77 15.59 -4.45
N LYS A 192 8.64 16.92 -4.31
CA LYS A 192 9.53 17.88 -5.01
C LYS A 192 10.83 18.15 -4.28
N SER A 193 10.87 18.04 -2.95
CA SER A 193 11.98 18.46 -2.10
C SER A 193 13.13 17.45 -2.03
N THR A 194 12.86 16.20 -2.36
CA THR A 194 13.71 15.09 -1.90
C THR A 194 14.58 14.56 -3.04
N GLY A 195 15.74 15.17 -3.25
CA GLY A 195 16.75 14.66 -4.20
C GLY A 195 17.08 15.59 -5.36
N GLU A 196 18.08 15.18 -6.15
CA GLU A 196 18.46 15.85 -7.38
C GLU A 196 17.46 15.46 -8.48
N LYS A 197 16.73 16.44 -9.02
CA LYS A 197 15.93 16.24 -10.22
C LYS A 197 16.85 15.85 -11.36
N LYS A 198 16.74 14.60 -11.80
CA LYS A 198 17.49 14.09 -12.96
C LYS A 198 16.53 13.88 -14.11
N ASP A 199 17.04 14.10 -15.32
CA ASP A 199 16.27 13.91 -16.53
C ASP A 199 15.93 12.42 -16.70
N CYS A 200 14.63 12.11 -16.68
CA CYS A 200 14.08 10.75 -16.71
C CYS A 200 14.11 10.09 -18.11
N LYS A 201 14.94 10.60 -19.03
CA LYS A 201 14.97 10.13 -20.42
C LYS A 201 15.24 8.63 -20.52
N GLY A 202 14.31 7.94 -21.18
CA GLY A 202 14.44 6.52 -21.53
C GLY A 202 13.92 5.53 -20.48
N GLN A 203 13.38 6.00 -19.35
CA GLN A 203 12.69 5.12 -18.41
C GLN A 203 11.20 5.02 -18.72
N GLU A 204 10.61 3.85 -18.48
CA GLU A 204 9.16 3.67 -18.52
C GLU A 204 8.51 4.52 -17.44
N ASP A 205 7.46 5.26 -17.79
CA ASP A 205 6.73 6.09 -16.86
C ASP A 205 6.13 5.22 -15.72
N PRO A 206 6.46 5.48 -14.45
CA PRO A 206 5.94 4.73 -13.31
C PRO A 206 4.40 4.66 -13.26
N LEU A 207 3.69 5.68 -13.74
CA LEU A 207 2.22 5.65 -13.81
C LEU A 207 1.72 4.67 -14.87
N THR A 208 2.43 4.55 -15.99
CA THR A 208 2.18 3.54 -17.03
C THR A 208 2.33 2.12 -16.47
N LYS A 209 3.40 1.88 -15.71
CA LYS A 209 3.64 0.58 -15.05
C LYS A 209 2.54 0.20 -14.06
N LEU A 210 1.87 1.18 -13.47
CA LEU A 210 0.70 0.94 -12.60
C LEU A 210 -0.63 0.83 -13.36
N GLY A 211 -0.63 0.95 -14.69
CA GLY A 211 -1.83 0.84 -15.52
C GLY A 211 -2.69 2.11 -15.56
N LEU A 212 -2.14 3.27 -15.20
CA LEU A 212 -2.88 4.53 -15.08
C LEU A 212 -2.88 5.41 -16.32
N GLN A 213 -2.22 5.00 -17.41
CA GLN A 213 -2.16 5.83 -18.62
C GLN A 213 -3.56 6.04 -19.20
N THR A 214 -4.05 7.27 -19.04
CA THR A 214 -5.21 7.77 -19.76
C THR A 214 -4.77 8.10 -21.18
N ASN A 215 -5.13 7.24 -22.12
CA ASN A 215 -5.01 7.52 -23.55
C ASN A 215 -5.87 8.74 -23.91
N GLY A 216 -5.34 9.94 -23.70
CA GLY A 216 -5.79 11.16 -24.33
C GLY A 216 -5.28 11.21 -25.76
N GLY A 217 -5.88 10.40 -26.64
CA GLY A 217 -5.84 10.61 -28.10
C GLY A 217 -4.45 10.70 -28.76
N ALA A 218 -3.70 9.61 -28.81
CA ALA A 218 -2.75 9.37 -29.90
C ALA A 218 -2.57 7.87 -30.08
N THR A 219 -3.31 7.31 -31.04
CA THR A 219 -3.24 5.90 -31.43
C THR A 219 -1.93 5.61 -32.16
N THR A 220 -0.79 5.65 -31.48
CA THR A 220 0.44 5.05 -32.02
C THR A 220 0.41 3.55 -31.73
N THR A 221 0.13 2.81 -32.80
CA THR A 221 0.14 1.35 -32.86
C THR A 221 1.61 0.89 -32.74
N THR A 222 2.12 0.78 -31.52
CA THR A 222 3.41 0.14 -31.29
C THR A 222 3.18 -1.34 -31.00
N SER A 223 3.52 -2.15 -31.99
CA SER A 223 3.48 -3.61 -31.98
C SER A 223 4.43 -4.17 -30.92
N THR A 224 3.94 -4.42 -29.71
CA THR A 224 4.72 -5.15 -28.69
C THR A 224 4.54 -6.65 -28.88
N SER A 225 5.36 -7.23 -29.74
CA SER A 225 5.72 -8.64 -29.69
C SER A 225 6.74 -8.82 -28.56
N GLY A 226 6.29 -9.25 -27.40
CA GLY A 226 7.15 -9.53 -26.24
C GLY A 226 6.50 -10.57 -25.35
N GLN A 227 7.00 -11.81 -25.44
CA GLN A 227 6.55 -12.96 -24.67
C GLN A 227 6.59 -12.68 -23.16
N GLN A 228 5.43 -12.67 -22.50
CA GLN A 228 5.37 -13.02 -21.09
C GLN A 228 5.57 -14.53 -20.97
N GLN A 229 6.81 -14.97 -20.71
CA GLN A 229 7.06 -16.29 -20.15
C GLN A 229 6.55 -16.30 -18.70
N HIS A 230 5.33 -16.80 -18.52
CA HIS A 230 4.96 -17.41 -17.25
C HIS A 230 5.78 -18.68 -17.08
N GLN A 231 6.87 -18.61 -16.29
CA GLN A 231 7.46 -19.80 -15.70
C GLN A 231 6.52 -20.31 -14.61
N THR A 232 5.66 -21.24 -14.99
CA THR A 232 4.92 -22.08 -14.05
C THR A 232 5.94 -23.05 -13.43
N HIS A 233 6.54 -22.66 -12.32
CA HIS A 233 7.31 -23.60 -11.50
C HIS A 233 6.33 -24.64 -10.93
N GLN A 234 6.34 -25.84 -11.51
CA GLN A 234 5.75 -27.02 -10.89
C GLN A 234 6.49 -27.28 -9.58
N GLY A 235 5.86 -26.91 -8.46
CA GLY A 235 6.40 -27.07 -7.13
C GLY A 235 6.52 -28.55 -6.76
N GLN A 236 7.76 -28.97 -6.51
CA GLN A 236 8.01 -30.11 -5.64
C GLN A 236 7.47 -29.76 -4.25
N ASN A 237 6.68 -30.69 -3.67
CA ASN A 237 6.23 -30.65 -2.27
C ASN A 237 7.43 -30.80 -1.34
N VAL A 238 8.23 -29.75 -1.19
CA VAL A 238 9.29 -29.68 -0.19
C VAL A 238 8.65 -29.07 1.06
N THR A 239 8.55 -29.86 2.12
CA THR A 239 8.13 -29.39 3.45
C THR A 239 8.97 -28.17 3.81
N PRO A 240 8.38 -26.97 3.96
CA PRO A 240 9.14 -25.75 4.23
C PRO A 240 9.89 -25.90 5.55
N GLN A 241 11.22 -25.90 5.51
CA GLN A 241 11.97 -25.79 6.74
C GLN A 241 11.73 -24.41 7.35
N PRO A 242 11.54 -24.31 8.68
CA PRO A 242 11.34 -23.03 9.34
C PRO A 242 12.58 -22.14 9.12
N LYS A 243 12.39 -21.03 8.39
CA LYS A 243 13.44 -20.06 8.12
C LYS A 243 13.84 -19.39 9.43
N LYS A 244 15.08 -19.58 9.87
CA LYS A 244 15.59 -18.94 11.09
C LYS A 244 15.61 -17.42 10.89
N MET A 245 15.05 -16.69 11.86
CA MET A 245 15.08 -15.24 11.90
C MET A 245 16.53 -14.75 12.05
N THR A 246 16.91 -13.73 11.28
CA THR A 246 18.23 -13.10 11.43
C THR A 246 18.26 -12.20 12.67
N THR A 247 19.44 -11.99 13.26
CA THR A 247 19.63 -11.04 14.39
C THR A 247 19.14 -9.63 14.05
N GLN A 248 19.25 -9.23 12.78
CA GLN A 248 18.80 -7.92 12.30
C GLN A 248 17.28 -7.81 12.31
N GLN A 249 16.59 -8.82 11.77
CA GLN A 249 15.13 -8.91 11.82
C GLN A 249 14.64 -8.89 13.28
N PHE A 250 15.28 -9.66 14.17
CA PHE A 250 14.95 -9.67 15.59
C PHE A 250 15.05 -8.27 16.21
N ASN A 251 16.19 -7.58 16.03
CA ASN A 251 16.40 -6.24 16.57
C ASN A 251 15.37 -5.23 16.06
N PHE A 252 14.98 -5.33 14.78
CA PHE A 252 13.96 -4.48 14.22
C PHE A 252 12.60 -4.71 14.87
N ILE A 253 12.16 -5.97 14.98
CA ILE A 253 10.88 -6.31 15.61
C ILE A 253 10.88 -5.88 17.06
N SER A 254 11.99 -6.09 17.79
CA SER A 254 12.14 -5.62 19.16
C SER A 254 12.00 -4.10 19.26
N LYS A 255 12.59 -3.34 18.33
CA LYS A 255 12.42 -1.88 18.27
C LYS A 255 10.98 -1.48 17.95
N LEU A 256 10.32 -2.16 17.00
CA LEU A 256 8.91 -1.92 16.69
C LEU A 256 8.01 -2.17 17.91
N ILE A 257 8.17 -3.31 18.57
CA ILE A 257 7.44 -3.65 19.80
C ILE A 257 7.72 -2.59 20.87
N THR A 258 8.98 -2.20 21.05
CA THR A 258 9.35 -1.18 22.04
C THR A 258 8.68 0.16 21.73
N ASN A 259 8.69 0.60 20.46
CA ASN A 259 8.07 1.86 20.07
C ASN A 259 6.56 1.81 20.26
N TRP A 260 5.94 0.70 19.85
CA TRP A 260 4.52 0.44 20.07
C TRP A 260 4.14 0.50 21.55
N VAL A 261 4.92 -0.17 22.42
CA VAL A 261 4.74 -0.15 23.88
C VAL A 261 4.95 1.25 24.45
N LYS A 262 5.87 2.06 23.92
CA LYS A 262 6.04 3.45 24.35
C LYS A 262 4.83 4.31 23.99
N THR A 263 4.26 4.12 22.80
CA THR A 263 3.12 4.91 22.30
C THR A 263 1.80 4.52 22.96
N HIS A 264 1.56 3.23 23.17
CA HIS A 264 0.27 2.71 23.64
C HIS A 264 0.31 2.20 25.09
N GLY A 265 1.50 2.01 25.66
CA GLY A 265 1.69 1.45 26.99
C GLY A 265 1.70 -0.08 27.02
N MET A 266 2.35 -0.64 28.04
CA MET A 266 2.45 -2.10 28.21
C MET A 266 1.10 -2.78 28.48
N LYS A 267 0.12 -2.03 29.00
CA LYS A 267 -1.23 -2.52 29.32
C LYS A 267 -2.01 -2.96 28.08
N ASP A 268 -1.59 -2.48 26.90
CA ASP A 268 -2.24 -2.79 25.65
C ASP A 268 -1.43 -3.79 24.81
N VAL A 269 -0.31 -4.34 25.30
CA VAL A 269 0.55 -5.22 24.50
C VAL A 269 -0.19 -6.45 23.95
N ASP A 270 -1.19 -6.95 24.66
CA ASP A 270 -2.02 -8.07 24.19
C ASP A 270 -2.96 -7.67 23.03
N LYS A 271 -3.15 -6.36 22.82
CA LYS A 271 -3.81 -5.76 21.65
C LYS A 271 -2.84 -5.53 20.50
N MET A 272 -1.53 -5.74 20.70
CA MET A 272 -0.55 -5.68 19.63
C MET A 272 -0.81 -6.84 18.66
N GLY A 273 -1.50 -6.54 17.56
CA GLY A 273 -1.95 -7.54 16.60
C GLY A 273 -3.31 -8.19 16.91
N VAL A 274 -4.11 -7.64 17.84
CA VAL A 274 -5.48 -8.11 18.15
C VAL A 274 -6.46 -6.94 18.10
N ILE A 275 -7.50 -7.04 17.27
CA ILE A 275 -8.55 -6.02 17.16
C ILE A 275 -9.43 -5.98 18.41
N ASN A 276 -9.65 -4.78 18.92
CA ASN A 276 -10.70 -4.47 19.90
C ASN A 276 -12.02 -4.19 19.12
N ASN A 277 -12.88 -5.21 18.98
CA ASN A 277 -14.13 -5.18 18.17
C ASN A 277 -15.25 -4.22 18.65
N ASN A 278 -14.95 -3.24 19.52
CA ASN A 278 -15.98 -2.48 20.23
C ASN A 278 -16.43 -1.16 19.59
N TYR A 279 -16.02 -0.84 18.35
CA TYR A 279 -16.48 0.40 17.69
C TYR A 279 -17.83 0.29 16.93
N GLY A 280 -18.54 -0.84 17.04
CA GLY A 280 -19.77 -1.09 16.26
C GLY A 280 -21.10 -1.12 17.02
N ARG A 281 -21.13 -1.11 18.36
CA ARG A 281 -22.40 -1.19 19.11
C ARG A 281 -22.85 0.18 19.59
N ARG A 282 -23.50 0.94 18.70
CA ARG A 282 -24.50 1.91 19.19
C ARG A 282 -25.63 1.10 19.81
N ILE A 283 -25.68 1.12 21.13
CA ILE A 283 -26.85 0.71 21.90
C ILE A 283 -27.97 1.66 21.45
N THR A 284 -28.98 1.10 20.79
CA THR A 284 -30.31 1.72 20.60
C THR A 284 -31.00 1.87 21.94
#